data_AF-A0A414V9P5-F1
#
_entry.id   AF-A0A414V9P5-F1
#
_cell.length_a   1.000
_cell.length_b   1.000
_cell.length_c   1.000
_cell.angle_alpha   90.00
_cell.angle_beta   90.00
_cell.angle_gamma   90.00
#
_symmetry.space_group_name_H-M   'P 1'
#
loop_
_entity.id
_entity.type
_entity.pdbx_description
1 polymer ?
#
loop_
_entity_poly.entity_id
_entity_poly.type
_entity_poly.pdbx_seq_one_letter_code
_entity_poly.pdbx_strand_id
1 'polypeptide(L)'
;ERTNREIKRRSRVVQVFPSTASLVRLAGAVMCEQDEVWQESRYFSEAKMGELYDEGRAHGIDGTVDWPRLEAEARKMIESGLELADRIEAA
;
A
#
# COMPACT_ATOMS: atom_id res chain seq x y z
N GLU A 1 18.47 -9.33 -9.93
CA GLU A 1 19.83 -9.35 -10.54
C GLU A 1 20.67 -8.08 -10.39
N ARG A 2 20.14 -6.85 -10.57
CA ARG A 2 20.93 -5.60 -10.51
C ARG A 2 21.68 -5.42 -9.18
N THR A 3 20.98 -5.57 -8.06
CA THR A 3 21.56 -5.44 -6.72
C THR A 3 22.67 -6.46 -6.46
N ASN A 4 22.51 -7.70 -6.92
CA ASN A 4 23.55 -8.72 -6.78
C ASN A 4 24.81 -8.38 -7.59
N ARG A 5 24.67 -7.79 -8.78
CA ARG A 5 25.83 -7.29 -9.55
C ARG A 5 26.52 -6.14 -8.84
N GLU A 6 25.75 -5.26 -8.20
CA GLU A 6 26.27 -4.12 -7.45
C GLU A 6 27.09 -4.57 -6.23
N ILE A 7 26.57 -5.50 -5.43
CA ILE A 7 27.30 -6.11 -4.32
C ILE A 7 28.60 -6.75 -4.82
N LYS A 8 28.54 -7.56 -5.89
CA LYS A 8 29.72 -8.19 -6.49
C LYS A 8 30.73 -7.17 -7.01
N ARG A 9 30.28 -6.03 -7.55
CA ARG A 9 31.17 -4.96 -8.04
C ARG A 9 31.89 -4.29 -6.87
N ARG A 10 31.17 -3.92 -5.80
CA ARG A 10 31.76 -3.24 -4.64
C ARG A 10 32.63 -4.16 -3.79
N SER A 11 32.36 -5.46 -3.79
CA SER A 11 33.23 -6.42 -3.13
C SER A 11 34.55 -6.64 -3.87
N ARG A 12 34.66 -6.31 -5.17
CA ARG A 12 35.90 -6.54 -5.96
C ARG A 12 37.11 -5.76 -5.47
N VAL A 13 36.92 -4.59 -4.85
CA VAL A 13 38.03 -3.79 -4.30
C VAL A 13 38.50 -4.30 -2.94
N VAL A 14 37.74 -5.21 -2.32
CA VAL A 14 38.08 -5.82 -1.03
C VAL A 14 38.69 -7.18 -1.30
N GLN A 15 40.02 -7.31 -1.13
CA GLN A 15 40.72 -8.58 -1.32
C GLN A 15 40.29 -9.64 -0.30
N VAL A 16 40.20 -9.28 0.98
CA VAL A 16 39.71 -10.12 2.08
C VAL A 16 38.93 -9.25 3.06
N PHE A 17 37.75 -9.71 3.48
CA PHE A 17 36.98 -9.01 4.50
C PHE A 17 37.54 -9.29 5.91
N PRO A 18 37.67 -8.26 6.76
CA PRO A 18 38.22 -8.42 8.11
C PRO A 18 37.27 -9.18 9.06
N SER A 19 35.98 -9.30 8.70
CA SER A 19 34.99 -10.12 9.39
C SER A 19 33.73 -10.26 8.55
N THR A 20 32.89 -11.25 8.87
CA THR A 20 31.55 -11.40 8.29
C THR A 20 30.70 -10.14 8.48
N ALA A 21 30.81 -9.48 9.64
CA ALA A 21 30.09 -8.24 9.92
C ALA A 21 30.47 -7.13 8.94
N SER A 22 31.71 -7.09 8.47
CA SER A 22 32.14 -6.11 7.45
C SER A 22 31.50 -6.35 6.08
N LEU A 23 31.32 -7.61 5.69
CA LEU A 23 30.60 -7.96 4.46
C LEU A 23 29.12 -7.59 4.58
N VAL A 24 28.49 -7.88 5.72
CA VAL A 24 27.09 -7.53 5.99
C VAL A 24 26.89 -6.02 5.90
N ARG A 25 27.80 -5.21 6.44
CA ARG A 25 27.73 -3.75 6.32
C ARG A 25 27.80 -3.26 4.88
N LEU A 26 28.69 -3.84 4.05
CA LEU A 26 28.77 -3.49 2.63
C LEU A 26 27.45 -3.81 1.91
N ALA A 27 26.94 -5.02 2.11
CA ALA A 27 25.66 -5.43 1.52
C ALA A 27 24.51 -4.54 2.01
N GLY A 28 24.47 -4.23 3.31
CA GLY A 28 23.50 -3.33 3.91
C GLY A 28 23.53 -1.94 3.31
N ALA A 29 24.71 -1.35 3.11
CA ALA A 29 24.85 -0.04 2.46
C ALA A 29 24.26 -0.05 1.03
N VAL A 30 24.51 -1.10 0.25
CA VAL A 30 23.92 -1.25 -1.09
C VAL A 30 22.39 -1.38 -1.02
N MET A 31 21.86 -2.04 0.01
CA MET A 31 20.41 -2.14 0.20
C MET A 31 19.78 -0.80 0.56
N CYS A 32 20.41 -0.01 1.44
CA CYS A 32 19.93 1.33 1.77
C CYS A 32 19.86 2.23 0.53
N GLU A 33 20.90 2.25 -0.29
CA GLU A 33 20.90 3.01 -1.55
C GLU A 33 19.82 2.53 -2.52
N GLN A 34 19.58 1.22 -2.59
CA GLN A 34 18.53 0.68 -3.44
C GLN A 34 17.13 1.01 -2.91
N ASP A 35 16.95 1.06 -1.59
CA ASP A 35 15.72 1.51 -0.95
C ASP A 35 15.45 2.99 -1.25
N GLU A 36 16.46 3.86 -1.13
CA GLU A 36 16.35 5.28 -1.50
C GLU A 36 15.88 5.47 -2.96
N VAL A 37 16.51 4.76 -3.91
CA VAL A 37 16.10 4.78 -5.33
C VAL A 37 14.66 4.26 -5.53
N TRP A 38 14.22 3.29 -4.73
CA TRP A 38 12.83 2.80 -4.79
C TRP A 38 11.84 3.81 -4.19
N GLN A 39 12.20 4.52 -3.13
CA GLN A 39 11.38 5.59 -2.58
C GLN A 39 11.22 6.73 -3.58
N GLU A 40 12.29 7.12 -4.28
CA GLU A 40 12.22 8.15 -5.34
C GLU A 40 11.25 7.76 -6.47
N SER A 41 11.15 6.47 -6.79
CA SER A 41 10.25 5.96 -7.84
C SER A 41 8.77 5.90 -7.40
N ARG A 42 8.44 6.14 -6.13
CA ARG A 42 7.07 6.13 -5.60
C ARG A 42 6.44 7.52 -5.43
N TYR A 43 7.11 8.58 -5.89
CA TYR A 43 6.42 9.85 -6.07
C TYR A 43 5.55 9.75 -7.32
N PHE A 44 4.26 9.42 -7.12
CA PHE A 44 3.26 9.77 -8.12
C PHE A 44 3.39 11.27 -8.38
N SER A 45 3.42 11.68 -9.65
CA SER A 45 3.41 13.11 -9.97
C SER A 45 2.20 13.75 -9.30
N GLU A 46 2.31 15.01 -8.90
CA GLU A 46 1.20 15.75 -8.30
C GLU A 46 -0.06 15.67 -9.18
N ALA A 47 0.13 15.72 -10.50
CA ALA A 47 -0.93 15.49 -11.49
C ALA A 47 -1.56 14.09 -11.40
N LYS A 48 -0.76 13.03 -11.30
CA LYS A 48 -1.28 11.66 -11.18
C LYS A 48 -1.98 11.41 -9.85
N MET A 49 -1.52 12.04 -8.78
CA MET A 49 -2.23 12.07 -7.49
C MET A 49 -3.56 12.83 -7.62
N GLY A 50 -3.57 13.97 -8.31
CA GLY A 50 -4.78 14.72 -8.62
C GLY A 50 -5.81 13.87 -9.36
N GLU A 51 -5.41 13.15 -10.39
CA GLU A 51 -6.29 12.21 -11.12
C GLU A 51 -6.90 11.15 -10.19
N LEU A 52 -6.10 10.55 -9.29
CA LEU A 52 -6.60 9.54 -8.33
C LEU A 52 -7.61 10.15 -7.35
N TYR A 53 -7.37 11.36 -6.86
CA TYR A 53 -8.30 12.05 -5.97
C TYR A 53 -9.58 12.47 -6.71
N ASP A 54 -9.47 12.93 -7.95
CA ASP A 54 -10.62 13.28 -8.77
C ASP A 54 -11.44 12.03 -9.15
N GLU A 55 -10.79 10.90 -9.42
CA GLU A 55 -11.44 9.59 -9.57
C GLU A 55 -12.17 9.19 -8.28
N GLY A 56 -11.51 9.29 -7.12
CA GLY A 56 -12.11 9.00 -5.82
C GLY A 56 -13.32 9.90 -5.51
N ARG A 57 -13.24 11.19 -5.88
CA ARG A 57 -14.36 12.13 -5.78
C ARG A 57 -15.49 11.75 -6.73
N ALA A 58 -15.19 11.41 -7.98
CA ALA A 58 -16.17 11.00 -8.99
C ALA A 58 -16.90 9.71 -8.59
N HIS A 59 -16.20 8.80 -7.91
CA HIS A 59 -16.78 7.56 -7.37
C HIS A 59 -17.49 7.77 -6.02
N GLY A 60 -17.60 9.02 -5.53
CA GLY A 60 -18.30 9.36 -4.29
C GLY A 60 -17.60 8.91 -3.01
N ILE A 61 -16.31 8.53 -3.11
CA ILE A 61 -15.51 7.98 -2.00
C ILE A 61 -14.97 9.10 -1.10
N ASP A 62 -14.77 10.29 -1.67
CA ASP A 62 -14.19 11.49 -1.01
C ASP A 62 -15.22 12.62 -0.78
N GLY A 63 -16.53 12.31 -0.89
CA GLY A 63 -17.59 13.27 -0.60
C GLY A 63 -17.84 13.44 0.90
N THR A 64 -18.48 14.54 1.32
CA THR A 64 -19.03 14.64 2.68
C THR A 64 -20.08 13.55 2.86
N VAL A 65 -19.73 12.52 3.64
CA VAL A 65 -20.61 11.38 3.89
C VAL A 65 -21.73 11.81 4.85
N ASP A 66 -22.98 11.71 4.39
CA ASP A 66 -24.16 11.86 5.24
C ASP A 66 -24.37 10.56 6.03
N TRP A 67 -23.57 10.40 7.09
CA TRP A 67 -23.60 9.24 7.98
C TRP A 67 -25.00 8.97 8.56
N PRO A 68 -25.75 9.97 9.06
CA PRO A 68 -27.10 9.74 9.57
C PRO A 68 -28.05 9.12 8.54
N ARG A 69 -28.00 9.57 7.28
CA ARG A 69 -28.82 8.99 6.21
C ARG A 69 -28.43 7.55 5.91
N LEU A 70 -27.14 7.28 5.78
CA LEU A 70 -26.62 5.94 5.49
C LEU A 70 -26.93 4.95 6.63
N GLU A 71 -26.82 5.39 7.88
CA GLU A 71 -27.21 4.58 9.04
C GLU A 71 -28.69 4.23 9.04
N ALA A 72 -29.56 5.19 8.69
CA ALA A 72 -31.00 4.94 8.58
C ALA A 72 -31.32 3.95 7.45
N GLU A 73 -30.63 4.07 6.30
CA GLU A 73 -30.80 3.18 5.16
C GLU A 73 -30.31 1.76 5.48
N ALA A 74 -29.12 1.63 6.09
CA ALA A 74 -28.57 0.35 6.55
C ALA A 74 -29.48 -0.32 7.58
N ARG A 75 -30.00 0.45 8.55
CA ARG A 75 -30.96 -0.07 9.55
C ARG A 75 -32.20 -0.62 8.87
N LYS A 76 -32.78 0.11 7.92
CA LYS A 76 -33.97 -0.32 7.17
C LYS A 76 -33.71 -1.60 6.36
N MET A 77 -32.53 -1.74 5.75
CA MET A 77 -32.15 -2.96 5.05
C MET A 77 -32.05 -4.16 5.99
N ILE A 78 -31.46 -3.97 7.17
CA ILE A 78 -31.34 -5.03 8.19
C ILE A 78 -32.74 -5.45 8.69
N GLU A 79 -33.58 -4.48 9.04
CA GLU A 79 -34.94 -4.72 9.53
C GLU A 79 -35.78 -5.45 8.48
N SER A 80 -35.75 -5.00 7.23
CA SER A 80 -36.41 -5.69 6.12
C SER A 80 -35.88 -7.12 5.91
N GLY A 81 -34.60 -7.36 6.16
CA GLY A 81 -33.99 -8.68 6.07
C GLY A 81 -34.47 -9.61 7.19
N LEU A 82 -34.57 -9.09 8.42
CA LEU A 82 -35.11 -9.82 9.57
C LEU A 82 -36.59 -10.16 9.37
N GLU A 83 -37.41 -9.21 8.93
CA GLU A 83 -38.82 -9.45 8.63
C GLU A 83 -39.04 -10.51 7.54
N LEU A 84 -38.15 -10.57 6.55
CA LEU A 84 -38.19 -11.61 5.52
C LEU A 84 -37.84 -12.97 6.10
N ALA A 85 -36.84 -13.05 6.97
CA ALA A 85 -36.43 -14.28 7.64
C ALA A 85 -37.55 -14.83 8.54
N ASP A 86 -38.17 -13.97 9.36
CA ASP A 86 -39.29 -14.34 10.24
C ASP A 86 -40.49 -14.88 9.43
N ARG A 87 -40.75 -14.28 8.26
CA ARG A 87 -41.85 -14.70 7.38
C ARG A 87 -41.58 -16.05 6.69
N ILE A 88 -40.31 -16.37 6.45
CA ILE A 88 -39.89 -17.68 5.91
C ILE A 88 -39.96 -18.74 7.01
N GLU A 89 -39.57 -18.43 8.24
CA GLU A 89 -39.63 -19.38 9.37
C GLU A 89 -41.08 -19.71 9.78
N ALA A 90 -42.00 -18.77 9.58
CA ALA A 90 -43.43 -18.95 9.86
C ALA A 90 -44.22 -19.68 8.75
N ALA A 91 -43.59 -20.05 7.62
CA ALA A 91 -44.20 -20.73 6.48
C ALA A 91 -43.82 -22.21 6.40
#